data_AF-A0A496TJB5-F1
#
_entry.id   AF-A0A496TJB5-F1
#
_cell.length_a   1.000
_cell.length_b   1.000
_cell.length_c   1.000
_cell.angle_alpha   90.00
_cell.angle_beta   90.00
_cell.angle_gamma   90.00
#
_symmetry.space_group_name_H-M   'P 1'
#
loop_
_entity.id
_entity.type
_entity.pdbx_description
1 polymer ?
#
loop_
_entity_poly.entity_id
_entity_poly.type
_entity_poly.pdbx_seq_one_letter_code
_entity_poly.pdbx_strand_id
1 'polypeptide(L)'
;MNFLFEDDSGNFRLFYLNSDKFNEEKVIDKNGELLRFIRVLNEPIMFDEVSAKVNDERAIEILRSVNSYLLVPLSHRGLLSGILSLGPKIYSTKFTYEDKTMLNVLSNQMVIALENSKLYEERIEKEKIEEELSLAREIQKSLLPSKIPSGENFEISALSIPCREVGGDYFDFFEFPDNKLGIAIGDVAGKGVPAALLMSNIQANIRTLVQIYGYESSLRKIGLNNILNKINFQLRNSTTPEKFITFFYGVIDFKTGELYYSNAGHNYPIIIKEDKKDFDLKMKSFALGIVDNPDYKEKSIKLDRGDTVVFYTDGITEAFGPFDVEFGEERLKKIIKMNLNKKPEEIIKIVYDDVINYSKGYYPVDDITL
;
A
#
# COMPACT_ATOMS: atom_id res chain seq x y z
N MET A 1 -36.13 23.17 15.28
CA MET A 1 -36.15 22.08 14.27
C MET A 1 -35.16 21.05 14.75
N ASN A 2 -35.54 19.79 14.88
CA ASN A 2 -34.70 18.77 15.51
C ASN A 2 -34.39 17.70 14.48
N PHE A 3 -33.12 17.34 14.33
CA PHE A 3 -32.67 16.37 13.35
C PHE A 3 -32.24 15.10 14.03
N LEU A 4 -32.68 13.94 13.54
CA LEU A 4 -32.16 12.65 13.93
C LEU A 4 -31.34 12.10 12.77
N PHE A 5 -30.01 12.02 12.88
CA PHE A 5 -29.12 11.54 11.82
C PHE A 5 -28.35 10.30 12.22
N GLU A 6 -28.14 9.40 11.27
CA GLU A 6 -27.23 8.27 11.45
C GLU A 6 -25.78 8.77 11.53
N ASP A 7 -25.07 8.43 12.61
CA ASP A 7 -23.65 8.72 12.80
C ASP A 7 -22.74 7.69 12.09
N ASP A 8 -21.42 7.93 12.09
CA ASP A 8 -20.44 7.03 11.47
C ASP A 8 -20.34 5.64 12.13
N SER A 9 -20.97 5.45 13.31
CA SER A 9 -21.14 4.16 13.99
C SER A 9 -22.50 3.50 13.71
N GLY A 10 -23.33 4.10 12.86
CA GLY A 10 -24.66 3.62 12.49
C GLY A 10 -25.77 3.97 13.50
N ASN A 11 -25.50 4.77 14.53
CA ASN A 11 -26.50 5.15 15.53
C ASN A 11 -27.24 6.44 15.13
N PHE A 12 -28.54 6.51 15.40
CA PHE A 12 -29.31 7.72 15.10
C PHE A 12 -29.21 8.72 16.28
N ARG A 13 -28.57 9.86 16.04
CA ARG A 13 -28.31 10.95 17.00
C ARG A 13 -29.22 12.14 16.79
N LEU A 14 -29.72 12.69 17.89
CA LEU A 14 -30.60 13.85 17.90
C LEU A 14 -29.82 15.16 18.02
N PHE A 15 -30.00 16.08 17.08
CA PHE A 15 -29.41 17.41 17.02
C PHE A 15 -30.50 18.48 17.16
N TYR A 16 -30.28 19.46 18.04
CA TYR A 16 -31.25 20.52 18.36
C TYR A 16 -30.82 21.85 17.73
N LEU A 17 -31.58 22.38 16.77
CA LEU A 17 -31.41 23.78 16.32
C LEU A 17 -32.24 24.69 17.22
N ASN A 18 -31.75 24.92 18.43
CA ASN A 18 -32.08 26.10 19.23
C ASN A 18 -31.03 26.30 20.33
N SER A 19 -30.36 27.46 20.30
CA SER A 19 -29.27 27.93 21.20
C SER A 19 -27.90 27.27 21.01
N ASP A 20 -26.86 28.05 21.32
CA ASP A 20 -25.41 27.86 21.09
C ASP A 20 -24.77 26.60 21.73
N LYS A 21 -25.49 25.48 21.87
CA LYS A 21 -25.03 24.24 22.50
C LYS A 21 -25.59 23.00 21.78
N PHE A 22 -24.78 22.41 20.91
CA PHE A 22 -24.99 21.09 20.30
C PHE A 22 -24.70 19.93 21.30
N ASN A 23 -25.12 20.00 22.56
CA ASN A 23 -24.46 19.22 23.64
C ASN A 23 -25.32 18.21 24.43
N GLU A 24 -26.49 17.79 23.96
CA GLU A 24 -27.17 16.61 24.54
C GLU A 24 -27.35 15.49 23.51
N GLU A 25 -26.47 14.49 23.59
CA GLU A 25 -26.54 13.29 22.74
C GLU A 25 -27.58 12.30 23.31
N LYS A 26 -28.70 12.15 22.60
CA LYS A 26 -29.66 11.05 22.85
C LYS A 26 -29.59 10.06 21.70
N VAL A 27 -29.22 8.83 22.03
CA VAL A 27 -29.05 7.73 21.06
C VAL A 27 -30.34 6.94 20.92
N ILE A 28 -30.82 6.80 19.68
CA ILE A 28 -31.88 5.88 19.29
C ILE A 28 -31.23 4.66 18.64
N ASP A 29 -31.64 3.46 19.08
CA ASP A 29 -31.13 2.20 18.54
C ASP A 29 -31.50 2.06 17.06
N LYS A 30 -30.48 1.83 16.21
CA LYS A 30 -30.61 1.61 14.76
C LYS A 30 -31.59 0.48 14.43
N ASN A 31 -31.63 -0.56 15.27
CA ASN A 31 -32.49 -1.73 15.11
C ASN A 31 -33.80 -1.64 15.91
N GLY A 32 -34.03 -0.50 16.56
CA GLY A 32 -35.25 -0.18 17.31
C GLY A 32 -36.50 -0.31 16.44
N GLU A 33 -37.64 -0.53 17.10
CA GLU A 33 -38.92 -0.69 16.41
C GLU A 33 -39.33 0.61 15.71
N LEU A 34 -38.98 1.77 16.28
CA LEU A 34 -39.25 3.09 15.70
C LEU A 34 -38.65 3.24 14.28
N LEU A 35 -37.36 2.95 14.13
CA LEU A 35 -36.68 3.14 12.85
C LEU A 35 -37.10 2.11 11.81
N ARG A 36 -37.39 0.87 12.24
CA ARG A 36 -37.97 -0.15 11.36
C ARG A 36 -39.34 0.26 10.84
N PHE A 37 -40.19 0.82 11.70
CA PHE A 37 -41.51 1.32 11.33
C PHE A 37 -41.42 2.48 10.34
N ILE A 38 -40.56 3.47 10.61
CA ILE A 38 -40.40 4.65 9.76
C ILE A 38 -39.77 4.31 8.40
N ARG A 39 -38.84 3.35 8.36
CA ARG A 39 -38.22 2.87 7.12
C ARG A 39 -39.23 2.30 6.12
N VAL A 40 -40.34 1.72 6.60
CA VAL A 40 -41.39 1.14 5.74
C VAL A 40 -42.36 2.20 5.20
N LEU A 41 -42.64 3.26 5.96
CA LEU A 41 -43.67 4.23 5.61
C LEU A 41 -43.24 5.22 4.52
N ASN A 42 -41.97 5.63 4.50
CA ASN A 42 -41.38 6.54 3.51
C ASN A 42 -42.18 7.83 3.24
N GLU A 43 -43.03 8.25 4.19
CA GLU A 43 -43.85 9.46 4.12
C GLU A 43 -43.94 10.15 5.50
N PRO A 44 -44.18 11.47 5.55
CA PRO A 44 -44.33 12.18 6.82
C PRO A 44 -45.50 11.69 7.68
N ILE A 45 -45.20 11.31 8.92
CA ILE A 45 -46.16 10.71 9.86
C ILE A 45 -46.28 11.53 11.15
N MET A 46 -47.51 11.66 11.65
CA MET A 46 -47.76 12.36 12.91
C MET A 46 -47.17 11.58 14.08
N PHE A 47 -46.55 12.27 15.04
CA PHE A 47 -45.93 11.63 16.20
C PHE A 47 -46.95 10.81 17.02
N ASP A 48 -48.18 11.30 17.19
CA ASP A 48 -49.23 10.58 17.90
C ASP A 48 -49.58 9.25 17.23
N GLU A 49 -49.54 9.18 15.90
CA GLU A 49 -49.77 7.94 15.14
C GLU A 49 -48.62 6.94 15.31
N VAL A 50 -47.39 7.43 15.38
CA VAL A 50 -46.20 6.61 15.64
C VAL A 50 -46.23 6.05 17.06
N SER A 51 -46.47 6.91 18.05
CA SER A 51 -46.48 6.51 19.47
C SER A 51 -47.63 5.56 19.83
N ALA A 52 -48.68 5.49 19.02
CA ALA A 52 -49.76 4.52 19.16
C ALA A 52 -49.46 3.15 18.51
N LYS A 53 -48.49 3.08 17.59
CA LYS A 53 -48.23 1.89 16.75
C LYS A 53 -46.88 1.22 17.01
N VAL A 54 -45.96 1.91 17.67
CA VAL A 54 -44.58 1.46 17.91
C VAL A 54 -44.37 1.22 19.40
N ASN A 55 -43.89 0.03 19.77
CA ASN A 55 -43.55 -0.31 21.16
C ASN A 55 -42.07 -0.07 21.48
N ASP A 56 -41.62 1.18 21.30
CA ASP A 56 -40.24 1.63 21.58
C ASP A 56 -40.26 2.77 22.61
N GLU A 57 -40.45 2.41 23.89
CA GLU A 57 -40.67 3.38 24.98
C GLU A 57 -39.54 4.41 25.08
N ARG A 58 -38.29 3.96 24.95
CA ARG A 58 -37.11 4.83 25.02
C ARG A 58 -37.08 5.81 23.86
N ALA A 59 -37.27 5.36 22.62
CA ALA A 59 -37.24 6.25 21.47
C ALA A 59 -38.42 7.23 21.46
N ILE A 60 -39.60 6.79 21.90
CA ILE A 60 -40.78 7.63 22.07
C ILE A 60 -40.55 8.69 23.15
N GLU A 61 -39.94 8.34 24.29
CA GLU A 61 -39.59 9.30 25.34
C GLU A 61 -38.60 10.34 24.84
N ILE A 62 -37.58 9.94 24.07
CA ILE A 62 -36.64 10.84 23.41
C ILE A 62 -37.39 11.82 22.50
N LEU A 63 -38.26 11.32 21.61
CA LEU A 63 -39.05 12.15 20.69
C LEU A 63 -40.02 13.10 21.43
N ARG A 64 -40.66 12.66 22.52
CA ARG A 64 -41.48 13.55 23.38
C ARG A 64 -40.65 14.64 24.02
N SER A 65 -39.45 14.30 24.51
CA SER A 65 -38.57 15.26 25.20
C SER A 65 -38.15 16.43 24.31
N VAL A 66 -38.23 16.26 22.98
CA VAL A 66 -37.95 17.30 21.99
C VAL A 66 -39.19 17.87 21.31
N ASN A 67 -40.35 17.68 21.92
CA ASN A 67 -41.64 18.20 21.45
C ASN A 67 -41.96 17.82 19.99
N SER A 68 -41.70 16.56 19.62
CA SER A 68 -41.97 16.05 18.27
C SER A 68 -43.47 16.01 17.98
N TYR A 69 -43.86 16.51 16.81
CA TYR A 69 -45.26 16.55 16.35
C TYR A 69 -45.45 15.90 14.98
N LEU A 70 -44.50 16.12 14.06
CA LEU A 70 -44.43 15.46 12.76
C LEU A 70 -43.03 14.90 12.56
N LEU A 71 -42.95 13.62 12.17
CA LEU A 71 -41.71 12.97 11.78
C LEU A 71 -41.67 12.87 10.26
N VAL A 72 -40.64 13.45 9.67
CA VAL A 72 -40.40 13.46 8.23
C VAL A 72 -39.20 12.55 7.95
N PRO A 73 -39.40 11.39 7.29
CA PRO A 73 -38.29 10.52 6.93
C PRO A 73 -37.33 11.23 5.97
N LEU A 74 -36.03 11.15 6.26
CA LEU A 74 -34.95 11.55 5.36
C LEU A 74 -34.48 10.28 4.65
N SER A 75 -35.15 9.93 3.55
CA SER A 75 -34.85 8.71 2.79
C SER A 75 -34.52 9.00 1.33
N HIS A 76 -33.53 8.30 0.78
CA HIS A 76 -33.23 8.33 -0.65
C HIS A 76 -33.09 6.89 -1.17
N ARG A 77 -33.75 6.58 -2.30
CA ARG A 77 -33.74 5.23 -2.94
C ARG A 77 -34.08 4.07 -1.98
N GLY A 78 -34.96 4.29 -1.01
CA GLY A 78 -35.39 3.27 -0.04
C GLY A 78 -34.43 3.07 1.14
N LEU A 79 -33.37 3.86 1.24
CA LEU A 79 -32.48 3.92 2.41
C LEU A 79 -32.88 5.10 3.28
N LEU A 80 -33.16 4.84 4.55
CA LEU A 80 -33.45 5.86 5.57
C LEU A 80 -32.13 6.35 6.18
N SER A 81 -31.75 7.59 5.89
CA SER A 81 -30.52 8.25 6.37
C SER A 81 -30.75 9.06 7.66
N GLY A 82 -32.01 9.37 7.97
CA GLY A 82 -32.37 10.23 9.11
C GLY A 82 -33.87 10.40 9.29
N ILE A 83 -34.26 11.08 10.37
CA ILE A 83 -35.62 11.57 10.59
C ILE A 83 -35.54 13.04 10.96
N LEU A 84 -36.26 13.87 10.23
CA LEU A 84 -36.50 15.25 10.63
C LEU A 84 -37.71 15.31 11.56
N SER A 85 -37.50 15.74 12.81
CA SER A 85 -38.57 15.95 13.79
C SER A 85 -38.96 17.43 13.84
N LEU A 86 -40.25 17.68 13.58
CA LEU A 86 -40.86 19.00 13.60
C LEU A 86 -41.82 19.10 14.79
N GLY A 87 -41.73 20.21 15.51
CA GLY A 87 -42.70 20.56 16.54
C GLY A 87 -44.02 21.07 15.96
N PRO A 88 -44.96 21.50 16.82
CA PRO A 88 -46.24 22.04 16.37
C PRO A 88 -46.06 23.31 15.53
N LYS A 89 -47.00 23.56 14.61
CA LYS A 89 -47.02 24.81 13.84
C LYS A 89 -47.23 26.02 14.76
N ILE A 90 -46.58 27.13 14.44
CA ILE A 90 -46.65 28.40 15.20
C ILE A 90 -48.10 28.90 15.34
N TYR A 91 -48.93 28.70 14.31
CA TYR A 91 -50.34 29.12 14.30
C TYR A 91 -51.32 28.04 14.82
N SER A 92 -50.84 27.02 15.53
CA SER A 92 -51.64 25.96 16.18
C SER A 92 -52.56 25.17 15.24
N THR A 93 -52.31 25.18 13.94
CA THR A 93 -53.01 24.35 12.95
C THR A 93 -52.32 22.99 12.79
N LYS A 94 -53.09 21.96 12.44
CA LYS A 94 -52.52 20.65 12.08
C LYS A 94 -51.73 20.75 10.76
N PHE A 95 -50.74 19.89 10.58
CA PHE A 95 -50.08 19.71 9.28
C PHE A 95 -51.09 19.14 8.27
N THR A 96 -51.26 19.83 7.14
CA THR A 96 -52.12 19.43 6.02
C THR A 96 -51.41 18.44 5.12
N TYR A 97 -52.14 17.89 4.15
CA TYR A 97 -51.56 17.02 3.13
C TYR A 97 -50.49 17.76 2.30
N GLU A 98 -50.76 19.00 1.92
CA GLU A 98 -49.85 19.83 1.14
C GLU A 98 -48.54 20.11 1.89
N ASP A 99 -48.60 20.36 3.21
CA ASP A 99 -47.40 20.52 4.02
C ASP A 99 -46.54 19.25 3.99
N LYS A 100 -47.18 18.08 4.18
CA LYS A 100 -46.49 16.80 4.17
C LYS A 100 -45.84 16.53 2.82
N THR A 101 -46.55 16.78 1.71
CA THR A 101 -46.00 16.63 0.36
C THR A 101 -44.79 17.56 0.14
N MET A 102 -44.89 18.83 0.53
CA MET A 102 -43.79 19.79 0.41
C MET A 102 -42.58 19.36 1.26
N LEU A 103 -42.82 18.96 2.52
CA LEU A 103 -41.77 18.49 3.42
C LEU A 103 -41.10 17.21 2.91
N ASN A 104 -41.84 16.31 2.26
CA ASN A 104 -41.28 15.11 1.65
C ASN A 104 -40.38 15.42 0.45
N VAL A 105 -40.74 16.42 -0.37
CA VAL A 105 -39.87 16.87 -1.47
C VAL A 105 -38.60 17.52 -0.91
N LEU A 106 -38.74 18.38 0.11
CA LEU A 106 -37.60 19.02 0.76
C LEU A 106 -36.70 18.01 1.48
N SER A 107 -37.27 17.01 2.14
CA SER A 107 -36.50 15.96 2.83
C SER A 107 -35.66 15.16 1.83
N ASN A 108 -36.22 14.80 0.69
CA ASN A 108 -35.49 14.14 -0.39
C ASN A 108 -34.32 15.00 -0.92
N GLN A 109 -34.53 16.30 -1.11
CA GLN A 109 -33.47 17.22 -1.54
C GLN A 109 -32.39 17.38 -0.45
N MET A 110 -32.78 17.42 0.83
CA MET A 110 -31.86 17.47 1.96
C MET A 110 -30.97 16.23 2.02
N VAL A 111 -31.54 15.02 1.85
CA VAL A 111 -30.76 13.78 1.85
C VAL A 111 -29.71 13.79 0.74
N ILE A 112 -30.11 14.15 -0.48
CA ILE A 112 -29.19 14.23 -1.63
C ILE A 112 -28.07 15.24 -1.36
N ALA A 113 -28.39 16.41 -0.82
CA ALA A 113 -27.40 17.43 -0.50
C ALA A 113 -26.40 16.95 0.57
N LEU A 114 -26.88 16.22 1.59
CA LEU A 114 -26.04 15.64 2.64
C LEU A 114 -25.13 14.52 2.13
N GLU A 115 -25.68 13.60 1.32
CA GLU A 115 -24.89 12.54 0.66
C GLU A 115 -23.80 13.14 -0.23
N ASN A 116 -24.14 14.15 -1.04
CA ASN A 116 -23.17 14.85 -1.87
C ASN A 116 -22.09 15.57 -1.04
N SER A 117 -22.46 16.19 0.09
CA SER A 117 -21.50 16.83 0.99
C SER A 117 -20.52 15.82 1.56
N LYS A 118 -21.01 14.67 2.04
CA LYS A 118 -20.16 13.59 2.57
C LYS A 118 -19.22 13.03 1.51
N LEU A 119 -19.74 12.72 0.31
CA LEU A 119 -18.93 12.25 -0.81
C LEU A 119 -17.88 13.28 -1.24
N TYR A 120 -18.19 14.57 -1.15
CA TYR A 120 -17.25 15.64 -1.46
C TYR A 120 -16.13 15.74 -0.43
N GLU A 121 -16.44 15.61 0.86
CA GLU A 121 -15.46 15.56 1.94
C GLU A 121 -14.53 14.34 1.82
N GLU A 122 -15.10 13.15 1.64
CA GLU A 122 -14.34 11.90 1.42
C GLU A 122 -13.42 12.02 0.19
N ARG A 123 -13.90 12.66 -0.88
CA ARG A 123 -13.10 12.92 -2.07
C ARG A 123 -11.93 13.86 -1.79
N ILE A 124 -12.14 14.96 -1.07
CA ILE A 124 -11.07 15.89 -0.71
C ILE A 124 -10.01 15.19 0.15
N GLU A 125 -10.43 14.38 1.12
CA GLU A 125 -9.49 13.63 1.97
C GLU A 125 -8.69 12.62 1.16
N LYS A 126 -9.35 11.90 0.23
CA LYS A 126 -8.68 10.99 -0.68
C LYS A 126 -7.68 11.70 -1.60
N GLU A 127 -8.05 12.83 -2.19
CA GLU A 127 -7.18 13.64 -3.05
C GLU A 127 -5.92 14.11 -2.28
N LYS A 128 -6.07 14.53 -1.02
CA LYS A 128 -4.91 14.88 -0.17
C LYS A 128 -3.98 13.70 0.08
N ILE A 129 -4.52 12.51 0.38
CA ILE A 129 -3.72 11.30 0.59
C ILE A 129 -2.99 10.92 -0.71
N GLU A 130 -3.64 11.02 -1.86
CA GLU A 130 -3.03 10.75 -3.17
C GLU A 130 -1.88 11.73 -3.47
N GLU A 131 -2.03 13.02 -3.14
CA GLU A 131 -0.97 14.02 -3.26
C GLU A 131 0.24 13.69 -2.35
N GLU A 132 0.00 13.33 -1.08
CA GLU A 132 1.06 12.93 -0.14
C GLU A 132 1.79 11.67 -0.60
N LEU A 133 1.08 10.67 -1.13
CA LEU A 133 1.66 9.44 -1.67
C LEU A 133 2.47 9.71 -2.94
N SER A 134 2.01 10.61 -3.81
CA SER A 134 2.76 11.03 -5.00
C SER A 134 4.09 11.67 -4.61
N LEU A 135 4.08 12.54 -3.60
CA LEU A 135 5.32 13.14 -3.09
C LEU A 135 6.26 12.08 -2.50
N ALA A 136 5.73 11.13 -1.73
CA ALA A 136 6.52 10.03 -1.17
C ALA A 136 7.17 9.17 -2.27
N ARG A 137 6.45 8.93 -3.37
CA ARG A 137 6.94 8.23 -4.56
C ARG A 137 8.10 8.97 -5.23
N GLU A 138 8.00 10.28 -5.38
CA GLU A 138 9.09 11.09 -5.94
C GLU A 138 10.35 11.02 -5.07
N ILE A 139 10.19 11.12 -3.75
CA ILE A 139 11.30 10.98 -2.80
C ILE A 139 11.94 9.59 -2.93
N GLN A 140 11.14 8.51 -2.90
CA GLN A 140 11.67 7.15 -3.01
C GLN A 140 12.41 6.93 -4.34
N LYS A 141 11.85 7.41 -5.45
CA LYS A 141 12.50 7.35 -6.76
C LYS A 141 13.84 8.09 -6.77
N SER A 142 13.96 9.18 -6.02
CA SER A 142 15.23 9.93 -5.89
C SER A 142 16.27 9.22 -5.01
N LEU A 143 15.86 8.28 -4.15
CA LEU A 143 16.77 7.46 -3.33
C LEU A 143 17.41 6.31 -4.13
N LEU A 144 16.72 5.83 -5.16
CA LEU A 144 17.23 4.82 -6.10
C LEU A 144 18.25 5.45 -7.08
N PRO A 145 19.15 4.65 -7.68
CA PRO A 145 20.12 5.15 -8.65
C PRO A 145 19.46 5.89 -9.82
N SER A 146 19.78 7.18 -9.96
CA SER A 146 19.36 7.97 -11.13
C SER A 146 20.23 7.74 -12.36
N LYS A 147 21.43 7.18 -12.18
CA LYS A 147 22.37 6.84 -13.25
C LYS A 147 22.76 5.37 -13.13
N ILE A 148 22.54 4.62 -14.19
CA ILE A 148 23.05 3.26 -14.33
C ILE A 148 24.52 3.34 -14.74
N PRO A 149 25.44 2.65 -14.03
CA PRO A 149 26.84 2.63 -14.38
C PRO A 149 27.06 1.96 -15.74
N SER A 150 28.03 2.45 -16.49
CA SER A 150 28.44 1.90 -17.78
C SER A 150 29.96 1.88 -17.87
N GLY A 151 30.55 0.83 -18.42
CA GLY A 151 32.00 0.73 -18.58
C GLY A 151 32.39 -0.07 -19.82
N GLU A 152 33.68 -0.05 -20.17
CA GLU A 152 34.17 -0.75 -21.37
C GLU A 152 34.03 -2.28 -21.28
N ASN A 153 34.00 -2.83 -20.07
CA ASN A 153 34.00 -4.28 -19.82
C ASN A 153 32.63 -4.83 -19.36
N PHE A 154 31.59 -3.99 -19.30
CA PHE A 154 30.26 -4.41 -18.84
C PHE A 154 29.14 -3.51 -19.38
N GLU A 155 27.96 -4.10 -19.56
CA GLU A 155 26.72 -3.39 -19.85
C GLU A 155 25.71 -3.76 -18.76
N ILE A 156 25.07 -2.77 -18.14
CA ILE A 156 24.08 -2.97 -17.07
C ILE A 156 22.84 -2.16 -17.44
N SER A 157 21.68 -2.73 -17.12
CA SER A 157 20.41 -2.03 -17.08
C SER A 157 19.68 -2.49 -15.82
N ALA A 158 18.75 -1.68 -15.33
CA ALA A 158 17.94 -2.02 -14.16
C ALA A 158 16.54 -1.44 -14.33
N LEU A 159 15.55 -2.14 -13.80
CA LEU A 159 14.16 -1.71 -13.73
C LEU A 159 13.65 -1.97 -12.33
N SER A 160 12.90 -1.01 -11.77
CA SER A 160 12.13 -1.22 -10.54
C SER A 160 10.77 -0.55 -10.68
N ILE A 161 9.71 -1.33 -10.50
CA ILE A 161 8.32 -0.90 -10.64
C ILE A 161 7.57 -1.32 -9.37
N PRO A 162 7.11 -0.36 -8.53
CA PRO A 162 6.35 -0.70 -7.35
C PRO A 162 4.93 -1.18 -7.74
N CYS A 163 4.37 -2.10 -6.95
CA CYS A 163 2.99 -2.58 -7.08
C CYS A 163 1.96 -1.59 -6.53
N ARG A 164 2.39 -0.64 -5.69
CA ARG A 164 1.60 0.47 -5.14
C ARG A 164 2.26 1.79 -5.49
N GLU A 165 1.79 2.90 -4.90
CA GLU A 165 2.42 4.21 -5.09
C GLU A 165 3.89 4.24 -4.64
N VAL A 166 4.23 3.47 -3.60
CA VAL A 166 5.60 3.29 -3.11
C VAL A 166 5.86 1.79 -2.84
N GLY A 167 7.13 1.38 -3.01
CA GLY A 167 7.56 -0.02 -2.92
C GLY A 167 8.44 -0.36 -1.72
N GLY A 168 8.60 -1.64 -1.42
CA GLY A 168 9.63 -2.20 -0.54
C GLY A 168 10.94 -2.52 -1.28
N ASP A 169 10.90 -2.71 -2.59
CA ASP A 169 12.07 -3.06 -3.38
C ASP A 169 13.18 -1.99 -3.36
N TYR A 170 14.42 -2.46 -3.34
CA TYR A 170 15.63 -1.65 -3.35
C TYR A 170 16.65 -2.22 -4.33
N PHE A 171 17.31 -1.34 -5.08
CA PHE A 171 18.58 -1.67 -5.73
C PHE A 171 19.51 -0.46 -5.70
N ASP A 172 20.82 -0.69 -5.75
CA ASP A 172 21.81 0.38 -5.78
C ASP A 172 23.14 -0.06 -6.41
N PHE A 173 23.89 0.94 -6.89
CA PHE A 173 25.18 0.77 -7.53
C PHE A 173 26.24 1.60 -6.83
N PHE A 174 27.40 0.98 -6.56
CA PHE A 174 28.51 1.62 -5.86
C PHE A 174 29.76 1.55 -6.73
N GLU A 175 30.11 2.65 -7.40
CA GLU A 175 31.35 2.73 -8.17
C GLU A 175 32.55 2.89 -7.22
N PHE A 176 33.55 2.02 -7.38
CA PHE A 176 34.79 2.05 -6.62
C PHE A 176 35.99 2.29 -7.56
N PRO A 177 37.15 2.71 -7.03
CA PRO A 177 38.40 2.73 -7.78
C PRO A 177 38.74 1.36 -8.39
N ASP A 178 39.66 1.35 -9.36
CA ASP A 178 40.16 0.13 -10.01
C ASP A 178 39.14 -0.68 -10.83
N ASN A 179 38.09 -0.02 -11.34
CA ASN A 179 37.07 -0.66 -12.16
C ASN A 179 36.34 -1.78 -11.38
N LYS A 180 35.90 -1.42 -10.17
CA LYS A 180 35.08 -2.27 -9.29
C LYS A 180 33.69 -1.67 -9.15
N LEU A 181 32.69 -2.53 -9.08
CA LEU A 181 31.30 -2.12 -8.92
C LEU A 181 30.61 -2.94 -7.83
N GLY A 182 30.04 -2.25 -6.86
CA GLY A 182 29.10 -2.82 -5.90
C GLY A 182 27.70 -2.83 -6.46
N ILE A 183 26.97 -3.91 -6.24
CA ILE A 183 25.56 -4.10 -6.62
C ILE A 183 24.82 -4.54 -5.37
N ALA A 184 23.80 -3.80 -4.98
CA ALA A 184 22.86 -4.18 -3.93
C ALA A 184 21.47 -4.36 -4.53
N ILE A 185 20.75 -5.37 -4.04
CA ILE A 185 19.33 -5.57 -4.32
C ILE A 185 18.66 -6.14 -3.07
N GLY A 186 17.43 -5.77 -2.80
CA GLY A 186 16.68 -6.33 -1.69
C GLY A 186 15.20 -6.02 -1.76
N ASP A 187 14.44 -6.75 -0.97
CA ASP A 187 12.99 -6.60 -0.83
C ASP A 187 12.61 -6.60 0.65
N VAL A 188 11.74 -5.65 1.00
CA VAL A 188 11.27 -5.42 2.36
C VAL A 188 9.94 -6.13 2.57
N ALA A 189 9.86 -6.95 3.61
CA ALA A 189 8.62 -7.63 3.97
C ALA A 189 7.45 -6.64 4.23
N GLY A 190 6.39 -6.80 3.44
CA GLY A 190 5.21 -5.93 3.45
C GLY A 190 5.15 -5.04 2.21
N LYS A 191 4.18 -4.13 2.15
CA LYS A 191 3.92 -3.31 0.95
C LYS A 191 3.51 -1.89 1.30
N GLY A 192 3.66 -0.97 0.35
CA GLY A 192 3.27 0.42 0.51
C GLY A 192 4.16 1.18 1.51
N VAL A 193 3.58 2.17 2.19
CA VAL A 193 4.32 3.15 3.00
C VAL A 193 5.24 2.51 4.07
N PRO A 194 4.81 1.52 4.86
CA PRO A 194 5.71 0.91 5.86
C PRO A 194 6.95 0.25 5.25
N ALA A 195 6.81 -0.39 4.09
CA ALA A 195 7.93 -1.03 3.39
C ALA A 195 8.89 0.02 2.81
N ALA A 196 8.34 1.08 2.21
CA ALA A 196 9.11 2.19 1.65
C ALA A 196 9.97 2.95 2.69
N LEU A 197 9.46 3.10 3.92
CA LEU A 197 10.23 3.70 5.01
C LEU A 197 11.43 2.84 5.42
N LEU A 198 11.25 1.52 5.49
CA LEU A 198 12.34 0.59 5.79
C LEU A 198 13.35 0.48 4.64
N MET A 199 12.87 0.50 3.40
CA MET A 199 13.70 0.59 2.20
C MET A 199 14.61 1.84 2.26
N SER A 200 14.04 2.99 2.62
CA SER A 200 14.80 4.25 2.78
C SER A 200 15.85 4.15 3.90
N ASN A 201 15.51 3.47 5.00
CA ASN A 201 16.46 3.20 6.09
C ASN A 201 17.62 2.31 5.62
N ILE A 202 17.34 1.25 4.86
CA ILE A 202 18.36 0.37 4.30
C ILE A 202 19.28 1.13 3.37
N GLN A 203 18.71 1.92 2.45
CA GLN A 203 19.45 2.74 1.51
C GLN A 203 20.47 3.64 2.23
N ALA A 204 20.04 4.31 3.30
CA ALA A 204 20.92 5.17 4.08
C ALA A 204 22.04 4.38 4.79
N ASN A 205 21.70 3.22 5.37
CA ASN A 205 22.66 2.37 6.07
C ASN A 205 23.72 1.79 5.13
N ILE A 206 23.32 1.19 4.01
CA ILE A 206 24.27 0.59 3.07
C ILE A 206 25.17 1.67 2.45
N ARG A 207 24.62 2.82 2.04
CA ARG A 207 25.44 3.92 1.51
C ARG A 207 26.46 4.42 2.51
N THR A 208 26.06 4.58 3.78
CA THR A 208 26.97 5.00 4.85
C THR A 208 28.07 3.96 5.09
N LEU A 209 27.71 2.69 5.21
CA LEU A 209 28.66 1.60 5.46
C LEU A 209 29.64 1.42 4.29
N VAL A 210 29.15 1.50 3.05
CA VAL A 210 29.98 1.43 1.86
C VAL A 210 30.89 2.65 1.73
N GLN A 211 30.45 3.85 2.10
CA GLN A 211 31.34 5.02 2.12
C GLN A 211 32.47 4.88 3.14
N ILE A 212 32.16 4.40 4.35
CA ILE A 212 33.15 4.25 5.43
C ILE A 212 34.14 3.12 5.11
N TYR A 213 33.66 2.00 4.59
CA TYR A 213 34.44 0.76 4.47
C TYR A 213 34.85 0.39 3.05
N GLY A 214 34.22 0.99 2.04
CA GLY A 214 34.39 0.62 0.63
C GLY A 214 35.47 1.38 -0.12
N TYR A 215 35.85 2.57 0.34
CA TYR A 215 36.91 3.38 -0.28
C TYR A 215 38.31 3.09 0.26
N GLU A 216 38.43 2.35 1.37
CA GLU A 216 39.71 1.76 1.71
C GLU A 216 40.02 0.67 0.67
N SER A 217 41.21 0.75 0.05
CA SER A 217 41.72 -0.19 -0.95
C SER A 217 41.76 -1.67 -0.50
N SER A 218 41.34 -1.93 0.72
CA SER A 218 41.07 -3.22 1.32
C SER A 218 39.61 -3.40 1.73
N LEU A 219 38.63 -3.30 0.82
CA LEU A 219 37.28 -3.88 1.03
C LEU A 219 37.35 -5.32 1.63
N ARG A 220 38.43 -6.06 1.32
CA ARG A 220 38.81 -7.34 1.92
C ARG A 220 39.02 -7.34 3.45
N LYS A 221 39.33 -6.20 4.09
CA LYS A 221 39.55 -6.14 5.55
C LYS A 221 38.25 -6.21 6.33
N ILE A 222 37.15 -5.77 5.73
CA ILE A 222 35.84 -5.72 6.40
C ILE A 222 34.92 -6.78 5.83
N GLY A 223 34.96 -7.10 4.54
CA GLY A 223 34.14 -8.17 3.97
C GLY A 223 32.65 -7.79 3.88
N LEU A 224 32.00 -8.26 2.81
CA LEU A 224 30.60 -7.97 2.49
C LEU A 224 29.67 -8.53 3.58
N ASN A 225 30.03 -9.65 4.19
CA ASN A 225 29.28 -10.23 5.30
C ASN A 225 29.21 -9.32 6.53
N ASN A 226 30.29 -8.60 6.87
CA ASN A 226 30.26 -7.69 8.01
C ASN A 226 29.42 -6.44 7.75
N ILE A 227 29.30 -6.01 6.49
CA ILE A 227 28.35 -4.97 6.10
C ILE A 227 26.92 -5.45 6.40
N LEU A 228 26.56 -6.66 5.96
CA LEU A 228 25.23 -7.23 6.26
C LEU A 228 24.98 -7.42 7.76
N ASN A 229 26.00 -7.86 8.53
CA ASN A 229 25.89 -7.98 9.99
C ASN A 229 25.60 -6.62 10.65
N LYS A 230 26.25 -5.54 10.20
CA LYS A 230 26.01 -4.19 10.73
C LYS A 230 24.61 -3.69 10.39
N ILE A 231 24.16 -3.91 9.15
CA ILE A 231 22.80 -3.56 8.74
C ILE A 231 21.77 -4.33 9.57
N ASN A 232 21.97 -5.64 9.75
CA ASN A 232 21.09 -6.47 10.58
C ASN A 232 21.01 -5.95 12.02
N PHE A 233 22.14 -5.64 12.63
CA PHE A 233 22.19 -5.07 13.97
C PHE A 233 21.43 -3.74 14.07
N GLN A 234 21.56 -2.86 13.08
CA GLN A 234 20.83 -1.59 13.05
C GLN A 234 19.32 -1.79 12.90
N LEU A 235 18.89 -2.69 12.01
CA LEU A 235 17.47 -3.02 11.84
C LEU A 235 16.88 -3.61 13.13
N ARG A 236 17.52 -4.60 13.74
CA ARG A 236 17.05 -5.21 15.00
C ARG A 236 16.83 -4.20 16.13
N ASN A 237 17.63 -3.15 16.17
CA ASN A 237 17.51 -2.09 17.17
C ASN A 237 16.47 -1.02 16.83
N SER A 238 16.01 -0.96 15.58
CA SER A 238 15.08 0.08 15.10
C SER A 238 13.72 -0.46 14.66
N THR A 239 13.54 -1.78 14.56
CA THR A 239 12.32 -2.43 14.07
C THR A 239 11.89 -3.61 14.92
N THR A 240 10.64 -4.07 14.73
CA THR A 240 10.15 -5.33 15.30
C THR A 240 10.61 -6.52 14.46
N PRO A 241 10.67 -7.75 15.03
CA PRO A 241 11.08 -8.97 14.30
C PRO A 241 10.21 -9.30 13.08
N GLU A 242 8.98 -8.79 13.03
CA GLU A 242 8.04 -8.95 11.90
C GLU A 242 8.45 -8.13 10.67
N LYS A 243 9.38 -7.18 10.84
CA LYS A 243 9.95 -6.36 9.78
C LYS A 243 11.34 -6.89 9.44
N PHE A 244 11.40 -7.61 8.32
CA PHE A 244 12.62 -8.17 7.78
C PHE A 244 12.81 -7.80 6.32
N ILE A 245 14.03 -7.96 5.84
CA ILE A 245 14.44 -7.52 4.51
C ILE A 245 15.31 -8.61 3.91
N THR A 246 14.91 -9.14 2.76
CA THR A 246 15.79 -9.99 1.98
C THR A 246 16.79 -9.10 1.26
N PHE A 247 18.08 -9.43 1.30
CA PHE A 247 19.10 -8.53 0.75
C PHE A 247 20.28 -9.28 0.16
N PHE A 248 20.73 -8.85 -1.01
CA PHE A 248 21.96 -9.30 -1.64
C PHE A 248 22.91 -8.11 -1.81
N TYR A 249 24.18 -8.33 -1.49
CA TYR A 249 25.23 -7.38 -1.79
C TYR A 249 26.41 -8.10 -2.43
N GLY A 250 26.86 -7.58 -3.57
CA GLY A 250 27.99 -8.11 -4.32
C GLY A 250 28.94 -7.00 -4.78
N VAL A 251 30.20 -7.34 -4.96
CA VAL A 251 31.23 -6.47 -5.54
C VAL A 251 31.96 -7.23 -6.62
N ILE A 252 31.90 -6.73 -7.85
CA ILE A 252 32.62 -7.27 -9.00
C ILE A 252 33.90 -6.47 -9.27
N ASP A 253 35.01 -7.18 -9.45
CA ASP A 253 36.26 -6.65 -9.97
C ASP A 253 36.37 -6.98 -11.46
N PHE A 254 36.17 -5.97 -12.32
CA PHE A 254 36.20 -6.18 -13.77
C PHE A 254 37.61 -6.43 -14.33
N LYS A 255 38.68 -6.22 -13.55
CA LYS A 255 40.05 -6.58 -13.98
C LYS A 255 40.28 -8.07 -13.84
N THR A 256 39.80 -8.69 -12.76
CA THR A 256 40.00 -10.13 -12.48
C THR A 256 38.83 -11.00 -12.91
N GLY A 257 37.64 -10.42 -13.06
CA GLY A 257 36.37 -11.11 -13.25
C GLY A 257 35.82 -11.71 -11.96
N GLU A 258 36.40 -11.42 -10.79
CA GLU A 258 35.92 -11.97 -9.52
C GLU A 258 34.72 -11.18 -8.99
N LEU A 259 33.60 -11.87 -8.81
CA LEU A 259 32.43 -11.39 -8.08
C LEU A 259 32.46 -11.95 -6.66
N TYR A 260 32.62 -11.07 -5.68
CA TYR A 260 32.45 -11.37 -4.26
C TYR A 260 31.02 -11.04 -3.85
N TYR A 261 30.38 -11.87 -3.03
CA TYR A 261 28.99 -11.63 -2.64
C TYR A 261 28.64 -12.20 -1.27
N SER A 262 27.63 -11.60 -0.67
CA SER A 262 26.92 -12.07 0.51
C SER A 262 25.42 -11.94 0.28
N ASN A 263 24.65 -12.93 0.71
CA ASN A 263 23.21 -12.98 0.56
C ASN A 263 22.56 -13.19 1.93
N ALA A 264 21.67 -12.27 2.31
CA ALA A 264 20.79 -12.32 3.48
C ALA A 264 19.36 -12.68 3.05
N GLY A 265 19.17 -13.93 2.61
CA GLY A 265 17.86 -14.51 2.35
C GLY A 265 17.15 -14.04 1.07
N HIS A 266 17.84 -13.29 0.20
CA HIS A 266 17.31 -12.84 -1.09
C HIS A 266 17.33 -13.93 -2.15
N ASN A 267 16.52 -13.73 -3.20
CA ASN A 267 16.53 -14.54 -4.41
C ASN A 267 17.97 -14.72 -4.92
N TYR A 268 18.29 -15.92 -5.38
CA TYR A 268 19.63 -16.23 -5.84
C TYR A 268 19.85 -15.62 -7.23
N PRO A 269 20.87 -14.76 -7.40
CA PRO A 269 21.21 -14.28 -8.73
C PRO A 269 21.52 -15.43 -9.67
N ILE A 270 21.04 -15.32 -10.90
CA ILE A 270 21.24 -16.34 -11.94
C ILE A 270 22.46 -15.94 -12.76
N ILE A 271 23.39 -16.87 -12.92
CA ILE A 271 24.50 -16.74 -13.87
C ILE A 271 24.13 -17.52 -15.12
N ILE A 272 24.24 -16.89 -16.28
CA ILE A 272 24.09 -17.52 -17.59
C ILE A 272 25.41 -17.35 -18.33
N LYS A 273 26.08 -18.47 -18.58
CA LYS A 273 27.32 -18.54 -19.34
C LYS A 273 27.07 -18.26 -20.83
N GLU A 274 28.12 -17.86 -21.55
CA GLU A 274 28.06 -17.65 -23.00
C GLU A 274 27.53 -18.89 -23.76
N ASP A 275 27.85 -20.11 -23.27
CA ASP A 275 27.36 -21.38 -23.83
C ASP A 275 25.91 -21.72 -23.44
N LYS A 276 25.18 -20.77 -22.83
CA LYS A 276 23.79 -20.86 -22.33
C LYS A 276 23.57 -21.82 -21.17
N LYS A 277 24.62 -22.39 -20.58
CA LYS A 277 24.49 -23.05 -19.27
C LYS A 277 24.24 -22.01 -18.21
N ASP A 278 23.46 -22.36 -17.21
CA ASP A 278 23.11 -21.48 -16.11
C ASP A 278 23.20 -22.18 -14.76
N PHE A 279 23.38 -21.37 -13.72
CA PHE A 279 23.33 -21.81 -12.33
C PHE A 279 23.07 -20.61 -11.42
N ASP A 280 22.53 -20.90 -10.23
CA ASP A 280 22.17 -19.87 -9.26
C ASP A 280 23.31 -19.70 -8.24
N LEU A 281 23.55 -18.47 -7.78
CA LEU A 281 24.52 -18.18 -6.72
C LEU A 281 23.97 -18.56 -5.34
N LYS A 282 23.80 -19.87 -5.11
CA LYS A 282 23.18 -20.41 -3.90
C LYS A 282 23.98 -20.09 -2.63
N MET A 283 23.33 -19.35 -1.74
CA MET A 283 23.82 -19.07 -0.39
C MET A 283 22.63 -19.00 0.57
N LYS A 284 22.43 -20.09 1.33
CA LYS A 284 21.41 -20.12 2.38
C LYS A 284 21.81 -19.18 3.52
N SER A 285 20.89 -18.32 3.91
CA SER A 285 21.06 -17.39 5.02
C SER A 285 19.69 -16.91 5.52
N PHE A 286 19.67 -16.24 6.67
CA PHE A 286 18.49 -15.54 7.17
C PHE A 286 18.32 -14.20 6.47
N ALA A 287 17.09 -13.69 6.40
CA ALA A 287 16.86 -12.30 6.01
C ALA A 287 17.29 -11.35 7.14
N LEU A 288 17.65 -10.12 6.76
CA LEU A 288 18.02 -9.08 7.71
C LEU A 288 16.84 -8.77 8.64
N GLY A 289 17.10 -8.61 9.95
CA GLY A 289 16.09 -8.28 10.95
C GLY A 289 15.37 -9.48 11.58
N ILE A 290 15.53 -10.71 11.04
CA ILE A 290 14.90 -11.91 11.60
C ILE A 290 15.62 -12.39 12.87
N VAL A 291 16.93 -12.58 12.80
CA VAL A 291 17.75 -13.12 13.89
C VAL A 291 18.76 -12.09 14.40
N ASP A 292 19.08 -12.12 15.70
CA ASP A 292 19.95 -11.11 16.32
C ASP A 292 21.39 -11.18 15.80
N ASN A 293 21.94 -12.39 15.71
CA ASN A 293 23.34 -12.64 15.33
C ASN A 293 23.41 -13.67 14.19
N PRO A 294 23.02 -13.28 12.96
CA PRO A 294 23.16 -14.14 11.79
C PRO A 294 24.63 -14.37 11.46
N ASP A 295 24.93 -15.55 10.92
CA ASP A 295 26.26 -15.88 10.41
C ASP A 295 26.31 -15.66 8.90
N TYR A 296 26.24 -14.40 8.46
CA TYR A 296 26.35 -14.05 7.05
C TYR A 296 27.71 -14.51 6.50
N LYS A 297 27.65 -15.20 5.35
CA LYS A 297 28.84 -15.72 4.66
C LYS A 297 29.21 -14.83 3.48
N GLU A 298 30.49 -14.84 3.15
CA GLU A 298 31.00 -14.30 1.89
C GLU A 298 31.45 -15.46 1.00
N LYS A 299 31.13 -15.39 -0.28
CA LYS A 299 31.64 -16.30 -1.31
C LYS A 299 32.15 -15.48 -2.48
N SER A 300 32.93 -16.12 -3.34
CA SER A 300 33.32 -15.55 -4.63
C SER A 300 33.12 -16.53 -5.77
N ILE A 301 32.97 -15.98 -6.97
CA ILE A 301 32.98 -16.72 -8.23
C ILE A 301 33.72 -15.92 -9.28
N LYS A 302 34.33 -16.62 -10.24
CA LYS A 302 34.91 -16.00 -11.42
C LYS A 302 33.89 -15.96 -12.55
N LEU A 303 33.65 -14.76 -13.07
CA LEU A 303 32.87 -14.49 -14.26
C LEU A 303 33.82 -14.40 -15.45
N ASP A 304 33.38 -14.95 -16.56
CA ASP A 304 34.08 -14.92 -17.83
C ASP A 304 33.43 -13.89 -18.76
N ARG A 305 34.16 -13.46 -19.79
CA ARG A 305 33.56 -12.59 -20.82
C ARG A 305 32.40 -13.32 -21.49
N GLY A 306 31.31 -12.60 -21.74
CA GLY A 306 30.08 -13.18 -22.31
C GLY A 306 29.10 -13.72 -21.27
N ASP A 307 29.49 -13.79 -20.00
CA ASP A 307 28.56 -14.16 -18.92
C ASP A 307 27.53 -13.05 -18.67
N THR A 308 26.30 -13.46 -18.40
CA THR A 308 25.20 -12.59 -17.95
C THR A 308 24.86 -12.92 -16.50
N VAL A 309 24.72 -11.89 -15.67
CA VAL A 309 24.28 -12.01 -14.28
C VAL A 309 22.92 -11.34 -14.15
N VAL A 310 21.94 -12.05 -13.58
CA VAL A 310 20.58 -11.56 -13.41
C VAL A 310 20.27 -11.46 -11.92
N PHE A 311 19.99 -10.25 -11.46
CA PHE A 311 19.48 -9.96 -10.13
C PHE A 311 17.98 -9.71 -10.25
N TYR A 312 17.17 -10.19 -9.32
CA TYR A 312 15.72 -10.02 -9.41
C TYR A 312 15.06 -10.17 -8.06
N THR A 313 13.87 -9.56 -7.92
CA THR A 313 12.98 -9.74 -6.77
C THR A 313 11.88 -10.76 -7.09
N ASP A 314 11.24 -11.29 -6.06
CA ASP A 314 10.23 -12.34 -6.18
C ASP A 314 8.97 -11.90 -6.92
N GLY A 315 8.67 -10.60 -7.02
CA GLY A 315 7.56 -10.09 -7.82
C GLY A 315 7.61 -10.45 -9.31
N ILE A 316 8.76 -10.91 -9.82
CA ILE A 316 8.87 -11.55 -11.15
C ILE A 316 8.43 -13.00 -11.09
N THR A 317 9.03 -13.79 -10.20
CA THR A 317 8.84 -15.25 -10.17
C THR A 317 7.49 -15.65 -9.58
N GLU A 318 6.98 -14.89 -8.63
CA GLU A 318 5.70 -15.10 -7.93
C GLU A 318 4.52 -14.38 -8.63
N ALA A 319 4.75 -13.81 -9.81
CA ALA A 319 3.66 -13.25 -10.61
C ALA A 319 2.67 -14.36 -11.03
N PHE A 320 1.41 -14.23 -10.61
CA PHE A 320 0.37 -15.23 -10.89
C PHE A 320 -0.21 -15.08 -12.30
N GLY A 321 -0.20 -16.18 -13.05
CA GLY A 321 -0.86 -16.30 -14.34
C GLY A 321 -2.14 -17.11 -14.28
N PRO A 322 -2.57 -17.73 -15.40
CA PRO A 322 -3.77 -18.55 -15.44
C PRO A 322 -3.72 -19.72 -14.46
N PHE A 323 -4.85 -20.00 -13.82
CA PHE A 323 -4.99 -21.09 -12.83
C PHE A 323 -4.15 -20.92 -11.56
N ASP A 324 -3.84 -19.68 -11.18
CA ASP A 324 -3.05 -19.33 -9.99
C ASP A 324 -1.66 -20.00 -9.99
N VAL A 325 -1.07 -20.13 -11.18
CA VAL A 325 0.29 -20.66 -11.34
C VAL A 325 1.28 -19.50 -11.45
N GLU A 326 2.28 -19.50 -10.57
CA GLU A 326 3.40 -18.56 -10.57
C GLU A 326 4.19 -18.60 -11.90
N PHE A 327 4.78 -17.46 -12.26
CA PHE A 327 5.59 -17.31 -13.46
C PHE A 327 6.81 -18.24 -13.45
N GLY A 328 7.47 -18.33 -12.29
CA GLY A 328 8.54 -19.25 -11.98
C GLY A 328 9.90 -18.88 -12.56
N GLU A 329 10.95 -19.31 -11.86
CA GLU A 329 12.34 -19.04 -12.21
C GLU A 329 12.77 -19.69 -13.54
N GLU A 330 12.27 -20.89 -13.85
CA GLU A 330 12.60 -21.60 -15.09
C GLU A 330 12.14 -20.83 -16.34
N ARG A 331 11.00 -20.13 -16.24
CA ARG A 331 10.50 -19.28 -17.32
C ARG A 331 11.38 -18.05 -17.50
N LEU A 332 11.74 -17.39 -16.40
CA LEU A 332 12.67 -16.26 -16.39
C LEU A 332 13.99 -16.64 -17.08
N LYS A 333 14.62 -17.73 -16.64
CA LYS A 333 15.84 -18.30 -17.24
C LYS A 333 15.69 -18.54 -18.74
N LYS A 334 14.58 -19.16 -19.17
CA LYS A 334 14.32 -19.46 -20.58
C LYS A 334 14.26 -18.20 -21.43
N ILE A 335 13.54 -17.17 -20.98
CA ILE A 335 13.37 -15.91 -21.73
C ILE A 335 14.72 -15.21 -21.89
N ILE A 336 15.51 -15.13 -20.83
CA ILE A 336 16.81 -14.46 -20.89
C ILE A 336 17.76 -15.23 -21.83
N LYS A 337 17.84 -16.56 -21.73
CA LYS A 337 18.66 -17.41 -22.63
C LYS A 337 18.29 -17.27 -24.11
N MET A 338 17.03 -16.98 -24.43
CA MET A 338 16.56 -16.75 -25.80
C MET A 338 16.94 -15.37 -26.35
N ASN A 339 17.35 -14.43 -25.49
CA ASN A 339 17.59 -13.04 -25.84
C ASN A 339 18.99 -12.52 -25.45
N LEU A 340 19.94 -13.40 -25.08
CA LEU A 340 21.32 -13.02 -24.69
C LEU A 340 22.10 -12.20 -25.73
N ASN A 341 21.67 -12.20 -27.00
CA ASN A 341 22.28 -11.41 -28.06
C ASN A 341 21.77 -9.96 -28.12
N LYS A 342 20.84 -9.57 -27.24
CA LYS A 342 20.29 -8.23 -27.13
C LYS A 342 20.94 -7.47 -25.97
N LYS A 343 20.78 -6.16 -25.96
CA LYS A 343 21.22 -5.31 -24.85
C LYS A 343 20.42 -5.60 -23.57
N PRO A 344 21.00 -5.41 -22.37
CA PRO A 344 20.31 -5.63 -21.09
C PRO A 344 18.97 -4.90 -21.00
N GLU A 345 18.88 -3.64 -21.46
CA GLU A 345 17.63 -2.87 -21.47
C GLU A 345 16.52 -3.55 -22.29
N GLU A 346 16.87 -4.12 -23.44
CA GLU A 346 15.92 -4.86 -24.28
C GLU A 346 15.49 -6.17 -23.63
N ILE A 347 16.41 -6.87 -22.95
CA ILE A 347 16.12 -8.10 -22.21
C ILE A 347 15.15 -7.82 -21.07
N ILE A 348 15.41 -6.78 -20.27
CA ILE A 348 14.52 -6.37 -19.17
C ILE A 348 13.13 -6.07 -19.71
N LYS A 349 13.02 -5.28 -20.78
CA LYS A 349 11.72 -4.98 -21.38
C LYS A 349 10.97 -6.25 -21.81
N ILE A 350 11.65 -7.21 -22.43
CA ILE A 350 11.05 -8.47 -22.85
C ILE A 350 10.56 -9.30 -21.66
N VAL A 351 11.35 -9.36 -20.58
CA VAL A 351 10.96 -10.05 -19.34
C VAL A 351 9.74 -9.37 -18.73
N TYR A 352 9.78 -8.05 -18.57
CA TYR A 352 8.66 -7.27 -18.03
C TYR A 352 7.38 -7.48 -18.85
N ASP A 353 7.45 -7.33 -20.17
CA ASP A 353 6.30 -7.53 -21.05
C ASP A 353 5.75 -8.96 -20.94
N ASP A 354 6.60 -10.00 -20.83
CA ASP A 354 6.12 -11.38 -20.64
C ASP A 354 5.47 -11.61 -19.28
N VAL A 355 6.00 -11.00 -18.20
CA VAL A 355 5.38 -11.05 -16.87
C VAL A 355 3.99 -10.41 -16.89
N ILE A 356 3.86 -9.19 -17.44
CA ILE A 356 2.56 -8.49 -17.54
C ILE A 356 1.56 -9.26 -18.41
N ASN A 357 2.01 -9.80 -19.55
CA ASN A 357 1.16 -10.60 -20.43
C ASN A 357 0.75 -11.93 -19.76
N TYR A 358 1.65 -12.57 -19.01
CA TYR A 358 1.36 -13.79 -18.27
C TYR A 358 0.29 -13.56 -17.20
N SER A 359 0.39 -12.44 -16.49
CA SER A 359 -0.59 -12.00 -15.49
C SER A 359 -1.92 -11.51 -16.09
N LYS A 360 -2.13 -11.60 -17.42
CA LYS A 360 -3.39 -11.26 -18.12
C LYS A 360 -3.98 -9.88 -17.77
N GLY A 361 -3.11 -8.92 -17.44
CA GLY A 361 -3.54 -7.56 -17.07
C GLY A 361 -3.99 -7.39 -15.61
N TYR A 362 -3.82 -8.39 -14.75
CA TYR A 362 -3.82 -8.15 -13.30
C TYR A 362 -2.57 -7.33 -12.94
N TYR A 363 -2.74 -6.33 -12.09
CA TYR A 363 -1.61 -5.57 -11.55
C TYR A 363 -0.66 -6.52 -10.80
N PRO A 364 0.67 -6.30 -10.87
CA PRO A 364 1.63 -7.05 -10.07
C PRO A 364 1.19 -7.05 -8.61
N VAL A 365 1.15 -8.25 -8.01
CA VAL A 365 0.83 -8.38 -6.59
C VAL A 365 1.97 -7.88 -5.72
N ASP A 366 3.20 -7.87 -6.25
CA ASP A 366 4.42 -7.40 -5.60
C ASP A 366 5.24 -6.47 -6.49
N ASP A 367 6.22 -5.81 -5.88
CA ASP A 367 7.16 -4.96 -6.59
C ASP A 367 8.03 -5.78 -7.55
N ILE A 368 8.31 -5.22 -8.73
CA ILE A 368 9.12 -5.89 -9.75
C ILE A 368 10.44 -5.15 -9.86
N THR A 369 11.54 -5.81 -9.51
CA THR A 369 12.91 -5.31 -9.74
C THR A 369 13.76 -6.34 -10.47
N LEU A 370 14.49 -5.89 -11.50
CA LEU A 370 15.33 -6.68 -12.40
C LEU A 370 16.61 -5.94 -12.80
#